data_AF-A0A2M7SS97-F1
#
_entry.id   AF-A0A2M7SS97-F1
#
_cell.length_a   1.000
_cell.length_b   1.000
_cell.length_c   1.000
_cell.angle_alpha   90.00
_cell.angle_beta   90.00
_cell.angle_gamma   90.00
#
_symmetry.space_group_name_H-M   'P 1'
#
loop_
_entity.id
_entity.type
_entity.pdbx_description
1 polymer ?
#
loop_
_entity_poly.entity_id
_entity_poly.type
_entity_poly.pdbx_seq_one_letter_code
_entity_poly.pdbx_strand_id
1 'polypeptide(L)'
;EPVKMARLGLKAEVEWVGLNCGIMDQMICAAAQAGHALFLDCRSLDFEQIPLPGGLSVAVLDTATRRGLVDSDYNERRAQCDAAARFFGVRALRDVDRQTFETRAGQLDPLTRRRARHVIRENERVSQAVAAMRRGDMERLGGLLDASHASLRDDFEVSSPALDSMVEIARQAAGCFGVRMTGAGFGGCAVALVRAEKVQEFSLHVAQEYTRQTGLTPSVYICQAAAGASLVPA
;
A
#
# COMPACT_ATOMS: atom_id res chain seq x y z
N GLU A 1 -4.98 22.32 11.36
CA GLU A 1 -5.93 21.52 10.55
C GLU A 1 -5.15 20.53 9.68
N PRO A 2 -5.38 19.22 9.81
CA PRO A 2 -4.58 18.19 9.14
C PRO A 2 -4.48 18.35 7.62
N VAL A 3 -5.61 18.57 6.94
CA VAL A 3 -5.65 18.72 5.47
C VAL A 3 -4.80 19.89 4.97
N LYS A 4 -4.80 21.03 5.69
CA LYS A 4 -3.97 22.18 5.33
C LYS A 4 -2.49 21.86 5.49
N MET A 5 -2.09 21.20 6.58
CA MET A 5 -0.70 20.76 6.78
C MET A 5 -0.24 19.82 5.67
N ALA A 6 -1.07 18.82 5.35
CA ALA A 6 -0.76 17.83 4.33
C ALA A 6 -0.61 18.46 2.93
N ARG A 7 -1.50 19.40 2.56
CA ARG A 7 -1.40 20.12 1.28
C ARG A 7 -0.14 20.97 1.16
N LEU A 8 0.28 21.62 2.25
CA LEU A 8 1.53 22.40 2.27
C LEU A 8 2.76 21.49 2.14
N GLY A 9 2.75 20.34 2.84
CA GLY A 9 3.80 19.32 2.71
C GLY A 9 3.90 18.79 1.28
N LEU A 10 2.77 18.39 0.68
CA LEU A 10 2.72 17.92 -0.71
C LEU A 10 3.22 18.99 -1.68
N LYS A 11 2.81 20.25 -1.49
CA LYS A 11 3.27 21.36 -2.33
C LYS A 11 4.79 21.52 -2.25
N ALA A 12 5.37 21.46 -1.06
CA ALA A 12 6.82 21.52 -0.88
C ALA A 12 7.53 20.34 -1.58
N GLU A 13 7.00 19.13 -1.47
CA GLU A 13 7.61 17.94 -2.08
C GLU A 13 7.58 18.00 -3.62
N VAL A 14 6.46 18.44 -4.19
CA VAL A 14 6.32 18.54 -5.65
C VAL A 14 7.05 19.76 -6.22
N GLU A 15 6.85 20.95 -5.65
CA GLU A 15 7.37 22.20 -6.25
C GLU A 15 8.81 22.54 -5.86
N TRP A 16 9.26 22.08 -4.69
CA TRP A 16 10.61 22.40 -4.19
C TRP A 16 11.56 21.21 -4.25
N VAL A 17 11.14 20.04 -3.77
CA VAL A 17 11.98 18.83 -3.85
C VAL A 17 11.98 18.25 -5.27
N GLY A 18 10.88 18.45 -6.02
CA GLY A 18 10.75 17.99 -7.40
C GLY A 18 10.26 16.55 -7.54
N LEU A 19 9.69 15.97 -6.48
CA LEU A 19 9.21 14.59 -6.47
C LEU A 19 7.69 14.56 -6.68
N ASN A 20 7.28 14.01 -7.82
CA ASN A 20 5.86 13.79 -8.11
C ASN A 20 5.33 12.67 -7.22
N CYS A 21 4.49 13.02 -6.25
CA CYS A 21 3.87 12.07 -5.32
C CYS A 21 2.38 12.38 -5.09
N GLY A 22 1.71 11.50 -4.35
CA GLY A 22 0.33 11.69 -3.89
C GLY A 22 0.26 12.29 -2.48
N ILE A 23 -0.95 12.59 -2.03
CA ILE A 23 -1.24 13.25 -0.74
C ILE A 23 -1.19 12.30 0.48
N MET A 24 -1.02 10.99 0.26
CA MET A 24 -1.24 9.95 1.27
C MET A 24 -0.28 10.09 2.45
N ASP A 25 1.01 10.25 2.18
CA ASP A 25 2.07 10.25 3.20
C ASP A 25 1.95 11.46 4.12
N GLN A 26 1.66 12.64 3.54
CA GLN A 26 1.47 13.86 4.32
C GLN A 26 0.16 13.83 5.10
N MET A 27 -0.90 13.19 4.56
CA MET A 27 -2.17 13.04 5.28
C MET A 27 -2.06 12.11 6.48
N ILE A 28 -1.42 10.94 6.35
CA ILE A 28 -1.28 10.04 7.50
C ILE A 28 -0.41 10.68 8.58
N CYS A 29 0.68 11.36 8.22
CA CYS A 29 1.51 12.11 9.16
C CYS A 29 0.73 13.21 9.90
N ALA A 30 -0.21 13.89 9.22
CA ALA A 30 -0.96 15.00 9.78
C ALA A 30 -2.21 14.57 10.57
N ALA A 31 -2.87 13.48 10.18
CA ALA A 31 -4.21 13.13 10.63
C ALA A 31 -4.29 11.80 11.40
N ALA A 32 -3.21 11.05 11.54
CA ALA A 32 -3.26 9.74 12.21
C ALA A 32 -3.74 9.83 13.66
N GLN A 33 -4.42 8.77 14.10
CA GLN A 33 -4.85 8.57 15.48
C GLN A 33 -4.30 7.24 15.99
N ALA A 34 -3.80 7.24 17.24
CA ALA A 34 -3.29 6.02 17.85
C ALA A 34 -4.34 4.89 17.83
N GLY A 35 -3.90 3.68 17.47
CA GLY A 35 -4.76 2.50 17.34
C GLY A 35 -5.66 2.45 16.10
N HIS A 36 -5.57 3.42 15.18
CA HIS A 36 -6.43 3.50 14.00
C HIS A 36 -5.62 3.49 12.69
N ALA A 37 -6.19 2.89 11.66
CA ALA A 37 -5.84 3.18 10.27
C ALA A 37 -6.65 4.39 9.77
N LEU A 38 -6.12 5.11 8.79
CA LEU A 38 -6.82 6.24 8.16
C LEU A 38 -7.41 5.80 6.82
N PHE A 39 -8.74 5.77 6.71
CA PHE A 39 -9.39 5.70 5.40
C PHE A 39 -9.45 7.11 4.81
N LEU A 40 -8.87 7.29 3.61
CA LEU A 40 -8.75 8.60 2.96
C LEU A 40 -9.36 8.55 1.57
N ASP A 41 -10.30 9.46 1.31
CA ASP A 41 -10.74 9.78 -0.03
C ASP A 41 -9.76 10.78 -0.66
N CYS A 42 -8.85 10.32 -1.52
CA CYS A 42 -7.86 11.20 -2.15
C CYS A 42 -8.45 12.27 -3.11
N ARG A 43 -9.74 12.20 -3.46
CA ARG A 43 -10.40 13.21 -4.30
C ARG A 43 -10.96 14.35 -3.45
N SER A 44 -11.79 14.04 -2.46
CA SER A 44 -12.40 15.06 -1.60
C SER A 44 -11.48 15.48 -0.44
N LEU A 45 -10.54 14.62 -0.08
CA LEU A 45 -9.73 14.67 1.15
C LEU A 45 -10.53 14.45 2.44
N ASP A 46 -11.76 13.93 2.31
CA ASP A 46 -12.49 13.41 3.46
C ASP A 46 -11.78 12.17 3.99
N PHE A 47 -11.76 12.01 5.31
CA PHE A 47 -11.09 10.89 5.95
C PHE A 47 -11.85 10.39 7.17
N GLU A 48 -11.65 9.12 7.49
CA GLU A 48 -12.25 8.43 8.62
C GLU A 48 -11.19 7.61 9.36
N GLN A 49 -11.25 7.62 10.69
CA GLN A 49 -10.40 6.78 11.53
C GLN A 49 -11.04 5.40 11.69
N ILE A 50 -10.36 4.36 11.21
CA ILE A 50 -10.83 2.98 11.27
C ILE A 50 -10.03 2.25 12.34
N PRO A 51 -10.65 1.80 13.45
CA PRO A 51 -9.94 1.06 14.50
C PRO A 51 -9.27 -0.19 13.92
N LEU A 52 -8.02 -0.45 14.31
CA LEU A 52 -7.37 -1.71 13.97
C LEU A 52 -8.02 -2.86 14.76
N PRO A 53 -8.25 -4.04 14.14
CA PRO A 53 -8.76 -5.21 14.84
C PRO A 53 -7.89 -5.60 16.04
N GLY A 54 -8.52 -6.01 17.14
CA GLY A 54 -7.81 -6.53 18.32
C GLY A 54 -7.06 -7.83 18.03
N GLY A 55 -5.91 -8.03 18.68
CA GLY A 55 -5.06 -9.21 18.47
C GLY A 55 -4.24 -9.18 17.17
N LEU A 56 -4.31 -8.08 16.41
CA LEU A 56 -3.53 -7.83 15.22
C LEU A 56 -2.25 -7.05 15.56
N SER A 57 -1.15 -7.42 14.94
CA SER A 57 0.10 -6.66 14.90
C SER A 57 0.50 -6.42 13.45
N VAL A 58 1.11 -5.26 13.19
CA VAL A 58 1.61 -4.89 11.86
C VAL A 58 3.13 -5.04 11.88
N ALA A 59 3.67 -5.85 10.99
CA ALA A 59 5.10 -6.00 10.80
C ALA A 59 5.53 -5.32 9.50
N VAL A 60 6.47 -4.37 9.58
CA VAL A 60 7.16 -3.80 8.42
C VAL A 60 8.42 -4.59 8.16
N LEU A 61 8.56 -5.11 6.94
CA LEU A 61 9.62 -6.01 6.52
C LEU A 61 10.49 -5.30 5.48
N ASP A 62 11.62 -4.75 5.91
CA ASP A 62 12.59 -4.10 5.03
C ASP A 62 13.45 -5.16 4.33
N THR A 63 13.41 -5.18 3.00
CA THR A 63 14.15 -6.13 2.16
C THR A 63 15.65 -5.86 2.12
N ALA A 64 16.12 -4.78 2.75
CA ALA A 64 17.47 -4.24 2.64
C ALA A 64 17.88 -3.90 1.19
N THR A 65 16.91 -3.87 0.27
CA THR A 65 17.13 -3.34 -1.07
C THR A 65 16.78 -1.87 -1.08
N ARG A 66 17.63 -1.08 -1.72
CA ARG A 66 17.41 0.34 -1.96
C ARG A 66 17.46 0.55 -3.46
N ARG A 67 16.55 1.35 -3.97
CA ARG A 67 16.76 2.07 -5.23
C ARG A 67 16.64 3.54 -4.94
N GLY A 68 17.45 4.35 -5.61
CA GLY A 68 17.21 5.78 -5.69
C GLY A 68 15.83 6.03 -6.28
N LEU A 69 15.25 7.20 -6.02
CA LEU A 69 13.98 7.64 -6.60
C LEU A 69 14.05 7.50 -8.12
N VAL A 70 13.53 6.39 -8.65
CA VAL A 70 13.41 6.20 -10.09
C VAL A 70 12.14 6.92 -10.49
N ASP A 71 12.22 8.25 -10.48
CA ASP A 71 11.13 9.14 -10.88
C ASP A 71 10.54 8.73 -12.24
N SER A 72 11.36 8.15 -13.13
CA SER A 72 10.90 7.67 -14.43
C SER A 72 9.84 6.57 -14.32
N ASP A 73 10.03 5.57 -13.47
CA ASP A 73 9.14 4.40 -13.41
C ASP A 73 7.79 4.78 -12.79
N TYR A 74 7.82 5.61 -11.74
CA TYR A 74 6.60 6.15 -11.13
C TYR A 74 5.82 7.03 -12.12
N ASN A 75 6.50 7.98 -12.77
CA ASN A 75 5.88 8.87 -13.76
C ASN A 75 5.37 8.07 -14.98
N GLU A 76 6.03 7.00 -15.38
CA GLU A 76 5.57 6.11 -16.44
C GLU A 76 4.25 5.42 -16.04
N ARG A 77 4.15 4.87 -14.83
CA ARG A 77 2.89 4.29 -14.32
C ARG A 77 1.77 5.33 -14.30
N ARG A 78 2.08 6.57 -13.92
CA ARG A 78 1.11 7.66 -13.95
C ARG A 78 0.61 7.95 -15.36
N ALA A 79 1.52 8.09 -16.32
CA ALA A 79 1.18 8.35 -17.72
C ALA A 79 0.31 7.22 -18.32
N GLN A 80 0.60 5.95 -17.98
CA GLN A 80 -0.21 4.79 -18.38
C GLN A 80 -1.63 4.86 -17.79
N CYS A 81 -1.78 5.26 -16.52
CA CYS A 81 -3.09 5.45 -15.90
C CYS A 81 -3.86 6.62 -16.54
N ASP A 82 -3.18 7.71 -16.87
CA ASP A 82 -3.79 8.87 -17.55
C ASP A 82 -4.24 8.51 -18.98
N ALA A 83 -3.49 7.67 -19.69
CA ALA A 83 -3.90 7.14 -21.00
C ALA A 83 -5.18 6.30 -20.89
N ALA A 84 -5.28 5.43 -19.89
CA ALA A 84 -6.50 4.68 -19.63
C ALA A 84 -7.69 5.60 -19.28
N ALA A 85 -7.48 6.60 -18.42
CA ALA A 85 -8.53 7.56 -18.07
C ALA A 85 -9.05 8.33 -19.30
N ARG A 86 -8.15 8.77 -20.19
CA ARG A 86 -8.50 9.38 -21.48
C ARG A 86 -9.34 8.45 -22.35
N PHE A 87 -8.98 7.18 -22.46
CA PHE A 87 -9.74 6.19 -23.22
C PHE A 87 -11.18 6.02 -22.70
N PHE A 88 -11.37 5.99 -21.38
CA PHE A 88 -12.69 5.90 -20.77
C PHE A 88 -13.46 7.22 -20.79
N GLY A 89 -12.83 8.34 -21.13
CA GLY A 89 -13.44 9.67 -21.14
C GLY A 89 -13.68 10.24 -19.74
N VAL A 90 -12.87 9.83 -18.76
CA VAL A 90 -13.01 10.23 -17.35
C VAL A 90 -11.80 11.03 -16.88
N ARG A 91 -11.97 11.82 -15.82
CA ARG A 91 -10.87 12.58 -15.21
C ARG A 91 -9.90 11.67 -14.45
N ALA A 92 -10.41 10.63 -13.79
CA ALA A 92 -9.60 9.68 -13.04
C ALA A 92 -10.21 8.28 -13.16
N LEU A 93 -9.36 7.25 -13.07
CA LEU A 93 -9.81 5.85 -13.14
C LEU A 93 -10.80 5.45 -12.04
N ARG A 94 -10.89 6.22 -10.95
CA ARG A 94 -11.93 6.08 -9.94
C ARG A 94 -13.36 6.21 -10.50
N ASP A 95 -13.54 6.95 -11.57
CA ASP A 95 -14.86 7.15 -12.19
C ASP A 95 -15.26 6.02 -13.14
N VAL A 96 -14.40 5.00 -13.31
CA VAL A 96 -14.69 3.83 -14.13
C VAL A 96 -15.23 2.73 -13.23
N ASP A 97 -16.53 2.44 -13.35
CA ASP A 97 -17.12 1.29 -12.68
C ASP A 97 -16.65 -0.03 -13.31
N ARG A 98 -16.81 -1.13 -12.56
CA ARG A 98 -16.36 -2.46 -12.98
C ARG A 98 -17.02 -2.95 -14.26
N GLN A 99 -18.32 -2.71 -14.45
CA GLN A 99 -19.05 -3.18 -15.62
C GLN A 99 -18.54 -2.46 -16.87
N THR A 100 -18.37 -1.14 -16.79
CA THR A 100 -17.78 -0.31 -17.85
C THR A 100 -16.37 -0.78 -18.19
N PHE A 101 -15.54 -1.05 -17.18
CA PHE A 101 -14.20 -1.58 -17.38
C PHE A 101 -14.22 -2.92 -18.11
N GLU A 102 -14.91 -3.94 -17.60
CA GLU A 102 -14.91 -5.29 -18.20
C GLU A 102 -15.48 -5.29 -19.63
N THR A 103 -16.46 -4.43 -19.93
CA THR A 103 -17.06 -4.34 -21.27
C THR A 103 -16.11 -3.74 -22.31
N ARG A 104 -15.30 -2.76 -21.92
CA ARG A 104 -14.50 -1.94 -22.87
C ARG A 104 -13.00 -2.19 -22.77
N ALA A 105 -12.50 -2.80 -21.69
CA ALA A 105 -11.07 -2.99 -21.44
C ALA A 105 -10.37 -3.78 -22.55
N GLY A 106 -11.07 -4.64 -23.28
CA GLY A 106 -10.51 -5.37 -24.44
C GLY A 106 -10.03 -4.46 -25.59
N GLN A 107 -10.45 -3.20 -25.62
CA GLN A 107 -10.07 -2.21 -26.63
C GLN A 107 -8.81 -1.42 -26.25
N LEU A 108 -8.38 -1.49 -24.99
CA LEU A 108 -7.10 -0.92 -24.55
C LEU A 108 -5.95 -1.83 -25.00
N ASP A 109 -4.79 -1.24 -25.23
CA ASP A 109 -3.58 -2.05 -25.38
C ASP A 109 -3.33 -2.89 -24.11
N PRO A 110 -2.67 -4.06 -24.23
CA PRO A 110 -2.55 -4.99 -23.13
C PRO A 110 -1.88 -4.42 -21.88
N LEU A 111 -0.97 -3.46 -22.02
CA LEU A 111 -0.22 -2.88 -20.91
C LEU A 111 -1.09 -1.88 -20.15
N THR A 112 -1.64 -0.88 -20.85
CA THR A 112 -2.55 0.12 -20.27
C THR A 112 -3.75 -0.54 -19.60
N ARG A 113 -4.29 -1.60 -20.20
CA ARG A 113 -5.35 -2.41 -19.62
C ARG A 113 -4.98 -2.98 -18.25
N ARG A 114 -3.77 -3.55 -18.10
CA ARG A 114 -3.30 -4.11 -16.82
C ARG A 114 -3.18 -3.01 -15.76
N ARG A 115 -2.59 -1.86 -16.11
CA ARG A 115 -2.45 -0.72 -15.17
C ARG A 115 -3.80 -0.20 -14.70
N ALA A 116 -4.75 -0.04 -15.62
CA ALA A 116 -6.11 0.38 -15.29
C ALA A 116 -6.83 -0.65 -14.39
N ARG A 117 -6.69 -1.94 -14.71
CA ARG A 117 -7.25 -3.04 -13.90
C ARG A 117 -6.77 -2.99 -12.46
N HIS A 118 -5.46 -2.78 -12.25
CA HIS A 118 -4.91 -2.63 -10.90
C HIS A 118 -5.61 -1.50 -10.15
N VAL A 119 -5.59 -0.28 -10.69
CA VAL A 119 -6.11 0.91 -9.98
C VAL A 119 -7.61 0.79 -9.65
N ILE A 120 -8.42 0.33 -10.61
CA ILE A 120 -9.87 0.18 -10.41
C ILE A 120 -10.16 -0.86 -9.33
N ARG A 121 -9.52 -2.03 -9.40
CA ARG A 121 -9.74 -3.11 -8.42
C ARG A 121 -9.10 -2.80 -7.07
N GLU A 122 -8.04 -2.01 -7.01
CA GLU A 122 -7.42 -1.59 -5.75
C GLU A 122 -8.35 -0.66 -4.97
N ASN A 123 -9.02 0.29 -5.62
CA ASN A 123 -10.03 1.13 -4.96
C ASN A 123 -11.18 0.30 -4.35
N GLU A 124 -11.64 -0.74 -5.06
CA GLU A 124 -12.62 -1.68 -4.51
C GLU A 124 -12.06 -2.45 -3.31
N ARG A 125 -10.81 -2.94 -3.38
CA ARG A 125 -10.15 -3.66 -2.29
C ARG A 125 -10.00 -2.80 -1.04
N VAL A 126 -9.69 -1.51 -1.17
CA VAL A 126 -9.62 -0.58 -0.03
C VAL A 126 -10.96 -0.51 0.70
N SER A 127 -12.06 -0.36 -0.04
CA SER A 127 -13.41 -0.32 0.56
C SER A 127 -13.74 -1.64 1.27
N GLN A 128 -13.33 -2.77 0.70
CA GLN A 128 -13.50 -4.09 1.31
C GLN A 128 -12.61 -4.27 2.56
N ALA A 129 -11.40 -3.70 2.57
CA ALA A 129 -10.49 -3.76 3.71
C ALA A 129 -11.04 -2.95 4.89
N VAL A 130 -11.61 -1.77 4.64
CA VAL A 130 -12.34 -0.99 5.66
C VAL A 130 -13.48 -1.81 6.25
N ALA A 131 -14.29 -2.45 5.39
CA ALA A 131 -15.39 -3.29 5.86
C ALA A 131 -14.90 -4.51 6.67
N ALA A 132 -13.78 -5.13 6.29
CA ALA A 132 -13.17 -6.23 7.03
C ALA A 132 -12.64 -5.79 8.41
N MET A 133 -11.95 -4.64 8.47
CA MET A 133 -11.46 -4.05 9.73
C MET A 133 -12.62 -3.77 10.69
N ARG A 134 -13.71 -3.14 10.21
CA ARG A 134 -14.91 -2.87 11.03
C ARG A 134 -15.56 -4.13 11.60
N ARG A 135 -15.45 -5.27 10.92
CA ARG A 135 -15.97 -6.56 11.39
C ARG A 135 -14.97 -7.37 12.21
N GLY A 136 -13.74 -6.91 12.37
CA GLY A 136 -12.66 -7.70 12.97
C GLY A 136 -12.25 -8.94 12.17
N ASP A 137 -12.55 -8.95 10.87
CA ASP A 137 -12.33 -10.10 9.98
C ASP A 137 -10.88 -10.10 9.45
N MET A 138 -9.97 -10.58 10.30
CA MET A 138 -8.52 -10.58 10.03
C MET A 138 -8.13 -11.45 8.84
N GLU A 139 -8.78 -12.60 8.65
CA GLU A 139 -8.53 -13.49 7.51
C GLU A 139 -8.92 -12.82 6.19
N ARG A 140 -10.10 -12.18 6.14
CA ARG A 140 -10.50 -11.42 4.95
C ARG A 140 -9.56 -10.26 4.68
N LEU A 141 -9.17 -9.53 5.72
CA LEU A 141 -8.23 -8.42 5.59
C LEU A 141 -6.88 -8.90 5.03
N GLY A 142 -6.33 -9.98 5.58
CA GLY A 142 -5.10 -10.60 5.10
C GLY A 142 -5.19 -11.03 3.63
N GLY A 143 -6.26 -11.74 3.25
CA GLY A 143 -6.47 -12.14 1.85
C GLY A 143 -6.61 -10.95 0.88
N LEU A 144 -7.09 -9.79 1.35
CA LEU A 144 -7.12 -8.56 0.55
C LEU A 144 -5.72 -7.97 0.35
N LEU A 145 -4.83 -8.05 1.34
CA LEU A 145 -3.42 -7.67 1.19
C LEU A 145 -2.73 -8.56 0.17
N ASP A 146 -2.88 -9.88 0.29
CA ASP A 146 -2.30 -10.85 -0.65
C ASP A 146 -2.76 -10.59 -2.09
N ALA A 147 -4.07 -10.37 -2.28
CA ALA A 147 -4.65 -10.04 -3.59
C ALA A 147 -4.14 -8.70 -4.14
N SER A 148 -3.91 -7.71 -3.25
CA SER A 148 -3.34 -6.42 -3.65
C SER A 148 -1.87 -6.58 -4.06
N HIS A 149 -1.08 -7.39 -3.35
CA HIS A 149 0.29 -7.67 -3.74
C HIS A 149 0.38 -8.33 -5.12
N ALA A 150 -0.41 -9.37 -5.36
CA ALA A 150 -0.48 -10.03 -6.67
C ALA A 150 -0.84 -9.02 -7.78
N SER A 151 -1.78 -8.10 -7.50
CA SER A 151 -2.13 -7.04 -8.44
C SER A 151 -0.98 -6.04 -8.68
N LEU A 152 -0.22 -5.68 -7.65
CA LEU A 152 0.97 -4.82 -7.83
C LEU A 152 2.09 -5.50 -8.60
N ARG A 153 2.28 -6.81 -8.40
CA ARG A 153 3.29 -7.61 -9.10
C ARG A 153 2.91 -7.83 -10.56
N ASP A 154 1.69 -8.31 -10.81
CA ASP A 154 1.29 -8.84 -12.13
C ASP A 154 0.61 -7.79 -13.02
N ASP A 155 -0.22 -6.92 -12.43
CA ASP A 155 -0.99 -5.92 -13.17
C ASP A 155 -0.31 -4.54 -13.17
N PHE A 156 0.29 -4.14 -12.06
CA PHE A 156 0.98 -2.86 -11.95
C PHE A 156 2.48 -2.95 -12.21
N GLU A 157 3.07 -4.14 -12.08
CA GLU A 157 4.50 -4.42 -12.30
C GLU A 157 5.41 -3.41 -11.58
N VAL A 158 5.17 -3.24 -10.28
CA VAL A 158 5.99 -2.39 -9.40
C VAL A 158 6.64 -3.17 -8.25
N SER A 159 6.50 -4.50 -8.24
CA SER A 159 7.22 -5.34 -7.26
C SER A 159 8.69 -5.54 -7.67
N SER A 160 9.39 -6.42 -6.96
CA SER A 160 10.75 -6.86 -7.28
C SER A 160 10.98 -8.27 -6.76
N PRO A 161 11.98 -9.01 -7.27
CA PRO A 161 12.31 -10.33 -6.73
C PRO A 161 12.50 -10.33 -5.21
N ALA A 162 13.15 -9.30 -4.67
CA ALA A 162 13.36 -9.15 -3.24
C ALA A 162 12.06 -8.95 -2.45
N LEU A 163 11.10 -8.21 -2.99
CA LEU A 163 9.77 -8.02 -2.39
C LEU A 163 8.93 -9.29 -2.49
N ASP A 164 8.94 -9.93 -3.65
CA ASP A 164 8.17 -11.16 -3.90
C ASP A 164 8.65 -12.29 -2.98
N SER A 165 9.97 -12.49 -2.85
CA SER A 165 10.53 -13.44 -1.88
C SER A 165 10.17 -13.10 -0.44
N MET A 166 10.21 -11.82 -0.05
CA MET A 166 9.82 -11.39 1.30
C MET A 166 8.35 -11.72 1.59
N VAL A 167 7.46 -11.46 0.64
CA VAL A 167 6.02 -11.77 0.75
C VAL A 167 5.80 -13.27 0.85
N GLU A 168 6.41 -14.07 -0.03
CA GLU A 168 6.25 -15.53 -0.01
C GLU A 168 6.69 -16.14 1.32
N ILE A 169 7.86 -15.72 1.83
CA ILE A 169 8.40 -16.18 3.11
C ILE A 169 7.51 -15.75 4.27
N ALA A 170 7.15 -14.47 4.33
CA ALA A 170 6.27 -13.97 5.38
C ALA A 170 4.90 -14.64 5.37
N ARG A 171 4.37 -15.01 4.19
CA ARG A 171 3.07 -15.68 4.09
C ARG A 171 3.08 -17.09 4.66
N GLN A 172 4.22 -17.78 4.57
CA GLN A 172 4.43 -19.14 5.11
C GLN A 172 4.64 -19.16 6.63
N ALA A 173 4.98 -18.02 7.23
CA ALA A 173 5.20 -17.91 8.66
C ALA A 173 3.90 -18.11 9.47
N ALA A 174 4.02 -18.77 10.62
CA ALA A 174 2.89 -19.01 11.51
C ALA A 174 2.27 -17.70 12.00
N GLY A 175 0.93 -17.62 11.98
CA GLY A 175 0.19 -16.44 12.43
C GLY A 175 0.15 -15.28 11.43
N CYS A 176 0.68 -15.42 10.22
CA CYS A 176 0.51 -14.44 9.15
C CYS A 176 -0.88 -14.53 8.52
N PHE A 177 -1.65 -13.45 8.61
CA PHE A 177 -2.96 -13.32 7.95
C PHE A 177 -2.81 -12.95 6.47
N GLY A 178 -1.84 -12.08 6.15
CA GLY A 178 -1.56 -11.67 4.78
C GLY A 178 -0.47 -10.61 4.71
N VAL A 179 0.11 -10.43 3.54
CA VAL A 179 1.31 -9.62 3.33
C VAL A 179 1.33 -8.99 1.94
N ARG A 180 1.86 -7.77 1.86
CA ARG A 180 2.05 -7.06 0.58
C ARG A 180 3.25 -6.15 0.62
N MET A 181 3.82 -5.84 -0.55
CA MET A 181 4.69 -4.67 -0.66
C MET A 181 3.98 -3.39 -0.21
N THR A 182 4.70 -2.41 0.32
CA THR A 182 4.17 -1.10 0.71
C THR A 182 5.03 0.03 0.15
N GLY A 183 4.43 1.21 -0.03
CA GLY A 183 5.05 2.33 -0.74
C GLY A 183 5.07 2.15 -2.27
N ALA A 184 5.99 2.84 -2.93
CA ALA A 184 6.07 2.91 -4.40
C ALA A 184 6.49 1.60 -5.08
N GLY A 185 7.20 0.72 -4.36
CA GLY A 185 7.72 -0.53 -4.90
C GLY A 185 9.15 -0.44 -5.42
N PHE A 186 9.51 -1.39 -6.29
CA PHE A 186 10.85 -1.57 -6.85
C PHE A 186 11.96 -1.84 -5.82
N GLY A 187 11.57 -2.24 -4.61
CA GLY A 187 12.42 -2.44 -3.44
C GLY A 187 11.73 -1.91 -2.18
N GLY A 188 12.51 -1.67 -1.12
CA GLY A 188 12.00 -1.08 0.12
C GLY A 188 11.35 -2.09 1.03
N CYS A 189 10.06 -1.92 1.34
CA CYS A 189 9.43 -2.69 2.42
C CYS A 189 8.18 -3.45 1.95
N ALA A 190 7.92 -4.55 2.63
CA ALA A 190 6.59 -5.15 2.72
C ALA A 190 5.94 -4.85 4.08
N VAL A 191 4.62 -5.03 4.15
CA VAL A 191 3.83 -4.98 5.37
C VAL A 191 3.06 -6.28 5.50
N ALA A 192 3.18 -6.92 6.67
CA ALA A 192 2.47 -8.13 7.02
C ALA A 192 1.52 -7.88 8.20
N LEU A 193 0.37 -8.53 8.13
CA LEU A 193 -0.60 -8.60 9.23
C LEU A 193 -0.38 -9.90 9.98
N VAL A 194 -0.01 -9.79 11.25
CA VAL A 194 0.43 -10.91 12.06
C VAL A 194 -0.41 -10.97 13.33
N ARG A 195 -0.79 -12.18 13.70
CA ARG A 195 -1.37 -12.49 15.01
C ARG A 195 -0.42 -12.08 16.13
N ALA A 196 -0.88 -11.24 17.05
CA ALA A 196 -0.04 -10.58 18.07
C ALA A 196 0.80 -11.58 18.89
N GLU A 197 0.21 -12.70 19.30
CA GLU A 197 0.88 -13.76 20.05
C GLU A 197 1.94 -14.55 19.25
N LYS A 198 2.00 -14.37 17.92
CA LYS A 198 2.93 -15.05 17.01
C LYS A 198 4.06 -14.16 16.49
N VAL A 199 4.08 -12.88 16.87
CA VAL A 199 5.02 -11.89 16.33
C VAL A 199 6.50 -12.27 16.48
N GLN A 200 6.90 -12.86 17.61
CA GLN A 200 8.29 -13.27 17.83
C GLN A 200 8.70 -14.42 16.92
N GLU A 201 7.87 -15.47 16.84
CA GLU A 201 8.08 -16.63 15.98
C GLU A 201 8.10 -16.21 14.50
N PHE A 202 7.15 -15.37 14.09
CA PHE A 202 7.08 -14.78 12.76
C PHE A 202 8.35 -14.01 12.40
N SER A 203 8.82 -13.12 13.27
CA SER A 203 9.99 -12.27 13.00
C SER A 203 11.27 -13.11 12.83
N LEU A 204 11.45 -14.12 13.67
CA LEU A 204 12.58 -15.04 13.58
C LEU A 204 12.56 -15.83 12.27
N HIS A 205 11.41 -16.40 11.91
CA HIS A 205 11.24 -17.15 10.67
C HIS A 205 11.56 -16.28 9.46
N VAL A 206 10.96 -15.09 9.36
CA VAL A 206 11.16 -14.18 8.22
C VAL A 206 12.63 -13.77 8.10
N ALA A 207 13.26 -13.36 9.20
CA ALA A 207 14.66 -12.93 9.18
C ALA A 207 15.61 -14.05 8.72
N GLN A 208 15.43 -15.26 9.26
CA GLN A 208 16.27 -16.42 8.93
C GLN A 208 16.07 -16.86 7.49
N GLU A 209 14.82 -17.05 7.08
CA GLU A 209 14.48 -17.62 5.79
C GLU A 209 14.78 -16.65 4.64
N TYR A 210 14.53 -15.35 4.84
CA TYR A 210 14.88 -14.33 3.85
C TYR A 210 16.39 -14.24 3.65
N THR A 211 17.16 -14.24 4.74
CA THR A 211 18.64 -14.25 4.67
C THR A 211 19.13 -15.50 3.96
N ARG A 212 18.56 -16.67 4.28
CA ARG A 212 18.92 -17.95 3.67
C ARG A 212 18.65 -17.98 2.17
N GLN A 213 17.51 -17.45 1.71
CA GLN A 213 17.12 -17.50 0.30
C GLN A 213 17.78 -16.41 -0.56
N THR A 214 17.99 -15.21 -0.01
CA THR A 214 18.43 -14.04 -0.79
C THR A 214 19.88 -13.63 -0.53
N GLY A 215 20.47 -14.06 0.59
CA GLY A 215 21.76 -13.57 1.07
C GLY A 215 21.73 -12.14 1.65
N LEU A 216 20.55 -11.51 1.71
CA LEU A 216 20.37 -10.17 2.26
C LEU A 216 19.88 -10.25 3.71
N THR A 217 20.37 -9.35 4.57
CA THR A 217 19.91 -9.27 5.96
C THR A 217 18.73 -8.31 6.06
N PRO A 218 17.51 -8.78 6.34
CA PRO A 218 16.33 -7.91 6.42
C PRO A 218 16.26 -7.22 7.78
N SER A 219 15.44 -6.18 7.87
CA SER A 219 14.99 -5.64 9.16
C SER A 219 13.49 -5.87 9.33
N VAL A 220 13.09 -6.35 10.51
CA VAL A 220 11.69 -6.60 10.86
C VAL A 220 11.29 -5.65 11.98
N TYR A 221 10.35 -4.74 11.69
CA TYR A 221 9.85 -3.77 12.65
C TYR A 221 8.42 -4.11 13.04
N ILE A 222 8.18 -4.27 14.34
CA ILE A 222 6.83 -4.48 14.86
C ILE A 222 6.26 -3.12 15.21
N CYS A 223 5.23 -2.72 14.48
CA CYS A 223 4.68 -1.38 14.52
C CYS A 223 3.28 -1.37 15.16
N GLN A 224 2.98 -0.26 15.81
CA GLN A 224 1.64 0.08 16.30
C GLN A 224 1.16 1.34 15.57
N ALA A 225 -0.14 1.45 15.35
CA ALA A 225 -0.72 2.70 14.86
C ALA A 225 -0.55 3.80 15.91
N ALA A 226 0.12 4.88 15.54
CA ALA A 226 0.46 6.00 16.39
C ALA A 226 -0.35 7.26 16.03
N ALA A 227 -0.33 8.25 16.92
CA ALA A 227 -0.92 9.56 16.64
C ALA A 227 -0.08 10.33 15.61
N GLY A 228 -0.74 11.18 14.82
CA GLY A 228 -0.11 12.10 13.90
C GLY A 228 0.58 13.27 14.61
N ALA A 229 1.13 14.17 13.81
CA ALA A 229 1.84 15.36 14.28
C ALA A 229 0.95 16.19 15.23
N SER A 230 1.48 16.45 16.42
CA SER A 230 0.81 17.23 17.46
C SER A 230 1.82 18.04 18.26
N LEU A 231 1.35 19.09 18.94
CA LEU A 231 2.15 19.80 19.93
C LEU A 231 2.19 18.95 21.20
N VAL A 232 3.39 18.68 21.71
CA VAL A 232 3.57 18.10 23.04
C VAL A 232 3.53 19.26 24.03
N PRO A 233 2.56 19.31 24.96
CA PRO A 233 2.57 20.32 26.01
C PRO A 233 3.86 20.19 26.83
N ALA A 234 4.48 21.33 27.13
CA ALA A 234 5.67 21.42 27.97
C ALA A 234 5.38 20.97 29.41
#